data_AF-A0A7Y2IU86-F1
#
_entry.id   AF-A0A7Y2IU86-F1
#
_cell.length_a   1.000
_cell.length_b   1.000
_cell.length_c   1.000
_cell.angle_alpha   90.00
_cell.angle_beta   90.00
_cell.angle_gamma   90.00
#
_symmetry.space_group_name_H-M   'P 1'
#
loop_
_entity.id
_entity.type
_entity.pdbx_description
1 polymer ?
#
loop_
_entity_poly.entity_id
_entity_poly.type
_entity_poly.pdbx_seq_one_letter_code
_entity_poly.pdbx_strand_id
1 'polypeptide(L)'
;VLDAPVPEGAHRVTVRVVSDPVPDRDSMRAVVVPLALDGVEWAGPALVARGELGEIRAGQVAELSGRTTKRPFTVRGDAIAGTIDARSVTVVSGSSMLAGAANAVRDRVADTIEPWRSSSAALVAGFLIGDTRMVADADLDAMRRSGLSHYVAVSGSNVALFLAAWWLLSGPLALSVRRRSVIGLVGLVLFVAITRAEPSVVRASTMAALVLIGRATAMPIDGWAALGGAVVLLLAVDGSLVGDIGFQLSVAATIGVMAGMRLFRDRTPRWLWAALGASISAQAAVTPFLLAHFGAMPLVSPLANVVTAPLVTAATAVGMSAVVTGLPALSMLAEWVAGIVLAVSHLGAAWPQLGLAGVALVAAAAGLAMTRARPLVAAVCAALAVALIVPLPPPTVPTMTVLDVGQGDAVLVTEPGGFTVLVDTGPDPVVLRRALDRHRVRRIDLLIVTHGDVDHVGGLEGVPSVETVWVPEHTELPDVEAWATQIGARWRRVEIGTTVAAGELTIEVMGPARRYASDNDGSVVIQLSVVDGPTVLLAGDVERVAQRDLPLLDPDVVLVPHHGAATSDMAWLSGLDIGLALISAGRDNPYGHPATVTLEAIGDVPVCRTDLHGDLVVVLATPSALPCDGD
;
A
#
# COMPACT_ATOMS: atom_id res chain seq x y z
N VAL A 1 13.84 8.56 18.19
CA VAL A 1 14.51 8.42 16.87
C VAL A 1 14.19 9.60 15.96
N LEU A 2 12.92 9.99 15.81
CA LEU A 2 12.52 11.11 14.92
C LEU A 2 12.95 12.51 15.42
N ASP A 3 13.15 12.68 16.72
CA ASP A 3 13.69 13.92 17.31
C ASP A 3 15.22 14.03 17.24
N ALA A 4 15.91 12.99 16.75
CA ALA A 4 17.36 13.03 16.63
C ALA A 4 17.78 14.13 15.63
N PRO A 5 18.86 14.89 15.94
CA PRO A 5 19.32 15.94 15.05
C PRO A 5 19.87 15.32 13.76
N VAL A 6 19.22 15.60 12.63
CA VAL A 6 19.79 15.36 11.30
C VAL A 6 20.41 16.69 10.87
N PRO A 7 21.74 16.77 10.68
CA PRO A 7 22.38 17.97 10.15
C PRO A 7 21.82 18.24 8.75
N GLU A 8 21.37 19.46 8.48
CA GLU A 8 20.83 19.86 7.18
C GLU A 8 21.86 20.63 6.37
N GLY A 9 21.99 20.30 5.09
CA GLY A 9 22.93 20.97 4.20
C GLY A 9 23.82 20.00 3.43
N ALA A 10 24.91 20.51 2.87
CA ALA A 10 25.85 19.70 2.10
C ALA A 10 26.82 19.01 3.06
N HIS A 11 26.77 17.68 3.10
CA HIS A 11 27.58 16.86 4.00
C HIS A 11 28.14 15.63 3.30
N ARG A 12 29.24 15.12 3.84
CA ARG A 12 29.81 13.82 3.51
C ARG A 12 29.44 12.84 4.62
N VAL A 13 28.58 11.89 4.33
CA VAL A 13 28.11 10.91 5.32
C VAL A 13 28.68 9.55 4.99
N THR A 14 29.46 8.98 5.89
CA THR A 14 29.83 7.57 5.83
C THR A 14 28.67 6.77 6.39
N VAL A 15 28.13 5.86 5.60
CA VAL A 15 26.92 5.10 5.93
C VAL A 15 27.14 3.61 5.77
N ARG A 16 26.44 2.82 6.58
CA ARG A 16 26.21 1.40 6.34
C ARG A 16 24.95 1.26 5.49
N VAL A 17 25.07 0.59 4.35
CA VAL A 17 23.93 0.31 3.48
C VAL A 17 23.09 -0.82 4.10
N VAL A 18 21.81 -0.54 4.40
CA VAL A 18 20.90 -1.49 5.05
C VAL A 18 20.06 -2.24 4.04
N SER A 19 19.53 -1.53 3.03
CA SER A 19 18.74 -2.12 1.95
C SER A 19 19.47 -2.02 0.61
N ASP A 20 19.20 -2.96 -0.28
CA ASP A 20 19.65 -2.84 -1.67
C ASP A 20 18.94 -1.63 -2.33
N PRO A 21 19.60 -0.93 -3.28
CA PRO A 21 18.98 0.16 -4.02
C PRO A 21 17.72 -0.31 -4.77
N VAL A 22 16.67 0.49 -4.69
CA VAL A 22 15.42 0.31 -5.44
C VAL A 22 15.11 1.54 -6.28
N PRO A 23 14.46 1.39 -7.45
CA PRO A 23 14.01 2.54 -8.23
C PRO A 23 13.11 3.48 -7.42
N ASP A 24 13.29 4.79 -7.61
CA ASP A 24 12.51 5.90 -7.04
C ASP A 24 12.40 7.01 -8.10
N ARG A 25 11.33 6.94 -8.93
CA ARG A 25 11.10 7.79 -10.11
C ARG A 25 12.32 7.78 -11.07
N ASP A 26 13.08 8.87 -11.08
CA ASP A 26 14.27 9.09 -11.93
C ASP A 26 15.59 8.80 -11.19
N SER A 27 15.53 8.17 -10.02
CA SER A 27 16.69 7.92 -9.18
C SER A 27 16.62 6.53 -8.52
N MET A 28 17.68 6.17 -7.80
CA MET A 28 17.66 5.01 -6.90
C MET A 28 17.55 5.49 -5.46
N ARG A 29 16.84 4.73 -4.62
CA ARG A 29 16.82 4.94 -3.17
C ARG A 29 17.33 3.73 -2.39
N ALA A 30 17.98 3.97 -1.26
CA ALA A 30 18.38 2.93 -0.32
C ALA A 30 18.29 3.42 1.13
N VAL A 31 17.90 2.54 2.04
CA VAL A 31 17.96 2.81 3.48
C VAL A 31 19.40 2.65 3.95
N VAL A 32 19.89 3.67 4.64
CA VAL A 32 21.27 3.74 5.11
C VAL A 32 21.33 4.19 6.56
N VAL A 33 22.28 3.65 7.32
CA VAL A 33 22.52 4.05 8.72
C VAL A 33 23.84 4.81 8.79
N PRO A 34 23.83 6.08 9.24
CA PRO A 34 25.06 6.87 9.39
C PRO A 34 26.03 6.25 10.41
N LEU A 35 27.31 6.27 10.04
CA LEU A 35 28.43 5.88 10.89
C LEU A 35 29.34 7.09 11.20
N ALA A 36 29.49 7.99 10.23
CA ALA A 36 30.25 9.22 10.38
C ALA A 36 29.65 10.36 9.54
N LEU A 37 29.87 11.59 10.00
CA LEU A 37 29.50 12.83 9.33
C LEU A 37 30.76 13.69 9.19
N ASP A 38 31.11 14.07 7.97
CA ASP A 38 32.28 14.89 7.64
C ASP A 38 33.59 14.37 8.26
N GLY A 39 33.72 13.03 8.34
CA GLY A 39 34.89 12.34 8.90
C GLY A 39 34.88 12.18 10.42
N VAL A 40 33.84 12.65 11.12
CA VAL A 40 33.66 12.48 12.57
C VAL A 40 32.64 11.37 12.84
N GLU A 41 32.97 10.42 13.73
CA GLU A 41 32.02 9.37 14.12
C GLU A 41 30.69 9.98 14.60
N TRP A 42 29.61 9.55 13.95
CA TRP A 42 28.27 10.02 14.20
C TRP A 42 27.30 8.88 13.94
N ALA A 43 26.81 8.27 15.03
CA ALA A 43 25.75 7.28 15.00
C ALA A 43 24.39 8.00 14.91
N GLY A 44 24.08 8.47 13.71
CA GLY A 44 22.82 9.15 13.41
C GLY A 44 21.63 8.20 13.25
N PRO A 45 20.40 8.72 13.23
CA PRO A 45 19.22 7.95 12.85
C PRO A 45 19.30 7.48 11.39
N ALA A 46 18.53 6.46 11.03
CA ALA A 46 18.46 5.98 9.65
C ALA A 46 18.01 7.09 8.68
N LEU A 47 18.65 7.12 7.51
CA LEU A 47 18.36 8.04 6.41
C LEU A 47 17.99 7.23 5.16
N VAL A 48 17.31 7.88 4.22
CA VAL A 48 17.13 7.35 2.87
C VAL A 48 18.07 8.10 1.94
N ALA A 49 19.02 7.37 1.34
CA ALA A 49 19.84 7.90 0.27
C ALA A 49 19.03 7.91 -1.04
N ARG A 50 19.10 8.99 -1.81
CA ARG A 50 18.48 9.16 -3.14
C ARG A 50 19.52 9.64 -4.15
N GLY A 51 19.40 9.21 -5.40
CA GLY A 51 20.26 9.64 -6.51
C GLY A 51 20.83 8.47 -7.32
N GLU A 52 21.92 8.72 -8.04
CA GLU A 52 22.70 7.65 -8.69
C GLU A 52 23.54 6.91 -7.65
N LEU A 53 22.93 5.93 -6.99
CA LEU A 53 23.57 5.21 -5.88
C LEU A 53 24.62 4.18 -6.34
N GLY A 54 24.85 4.01 -7.64
CA GLY A 54 25.76 2.99 -8.19
C GLY A 54 25.39 1.56 -7.77
N GLU A 55 26.34 0.63 -7.90
CA GLU A 55 26.18 -0.78 -7.46
C GLU A 55 26.46 -0.95 -5.95
N ILE A 56 26.00 -0.03 -5.10
CA ILE A 56 26.08 -0.27 -3.66
C ILE A 56 25.14 -1.41 -3.26
N ARG A 57 25.59 -2.23 -2.33
CA ARG A 57 24.85 -3.40 -1.83
C ARG A 57 24.73 -3.37 -0.33
N ALA A 58 23.63 -3.92 0.18
CA ALA A 58 23.44 -4.02 1.61
C ALA A 58 24.60 -4.76 2.30
N GLY A 59 25.01 -4.23 3.45
CA GLY A 59 26.17 -4.68 4.22
C GLY A 59 27.50 -4.02 3.82
N GLN A 60 27.55 -3.22 2.75
CA GLN A 60 28.72 -2.38 2.44
C GLN A 60 28.73 -1.10 3.29
N VAL A 61 29.92 -0.52 3.44
CA VAL A 61 30.07 0.84 3.96
C VAL A 61 30.41 1.74 2.78
N ALA A 62 29.59 2.76 2.57
CA ALA A 62 29.74 3.72 1.50
C ALA A 62 29.86 5.13 2.07
N GLU A 63 30.60 5.99 1.40
CA GLU A 63 30.63 7.41 1.65
C GLU A 63 29.77 8.10 0.60
N LEU A 64 28.75 8.80 1.09
CA LEU A 64 27.80 9.56 0.31
C LEU A 64 28.10 11.05 0.48
N SER A 65 28.39 11.75 -0.61
CA SER A 65 28.46 13.21 -0.60
C SER A 65 27.21 13.78 -1.22
N GLY A 66 26.45 14.57 -0.47
CA GLY A 66 25.12 15.00 -0.88
C GLY A 66 24.51 16.07 0.02
N ARG A 67 23.25 16.40 -0.23
CA ARG A 67 22.49 17.30 0.64
C ARG A 67 21.61 16.47 1.56
N THR A 68 21.79 16.61 2.87
CA THR A 68 20.91 16.01 3.87
C THR A 68 19.75 16.95 4.19
N THR A 69 18.56 16.39 4.35
CA THR A 69 17.33 17.09 4.67
C THR A 69 16.60 16.34 5.78
N LYS A 70 16.25 17.03 6.87
CA LYS A 70 15.45 16.43 7.93
C LYS A 70 14.01 16.39 7.46
N ARG A 71 13.54 15.18 7.19
CA ARG A 71 12.14 14.90 6.88
C ARG A 71 11.82 13.59 7.56
N PRO A 72 11.16 13.61 8.72
CA PRO A 72 10.74 12.39 9.38
C PRO A 72 9.67 11.69 8.54
N PHE A 73 9.88 10.42 8.20
CA PHE A 73 8.88 9.55 7.57
C PHE A 73 9.20 8.09 7.88
N THR A 74 8.35 7.18 7.42
CA THR A 74 8.52 5.74 7.67
C THR A 74 8.72 5.01 6.34
N VAL A 75 9.72 4.13 6.27
CA VAL A 75 9.94 3.24 5.12
C VAL A 75 9.94 1.81 5.61
N ARG A 76 9.00 0.98 5.13
CA ARG A 76 8.88 -0.44 5.52
C ARG A 76 8.82 -0.69 7.05
N GLY A 77 8.30 0.27 7.82
CA GLY A 77 8.24 0.20 9.28
C GLY A 77 9.42 0.85 10.00
N ASP A 78 10.53 1.12 9.29
CA ASP A 78 11.68 1.80 9.85
C ASP A 78 11.42 3.32 9.95
N ALA A 79 11.66 3.87 11.13
CA ALA A 79 11.62 5.30 11.39
C ALA A 79 12.82 5.98 10.72
N ILE A 80 12.57 6.69 9.63
CA ILE A 80 13.57 7.44 8.86
C ILE A 80 13.53 8.90 9.33
N ALA A 81 14.68 9.46 9.71
CA ALA A 81 14.74 10.84 10.19
C ALA A 81 14.90 11.87 9.05
N GLY A 82 15.30 11.42 7.86
CA GLY A 82 15.54 12.31 6.72
C GLY A 82 16.05 11.61 5.48
N THR A 83 16.36 12.43 4.47
CA THR A 83 16.92 11.99 3.20
C THR A 83 18.33 12.55 3.00
N ILE A 84 19.15 11.83 2.23
CA ILE A 84 20.39 12.35 1.66
C ILE A 84 20.33 12.23 0.14
N ASP A 85 20.25 13.37 -0.54
CA ASP A 85 20.32 13.43 -2.00
C ASP A 85 21.80 13.35 -2.41
N ALA A 86 22.26 12.13 -2.66
CA ALA A 86 23.63 11.78 -2.95
C ALA A 86 24.01 12.21 -4.37
N ARG A 87 25.06 13.04 -4.47
CA ARG A 87 25.68 13.45 -5.75
C ARG A 87 26.82 12.52 -6.16
N SER A 88 27.45 11.87 -5.18
CA SER A 88 28.48 10.88 -5.43
C SER A 88 28.46 9.82 -4.35
N VAL A 89 28.76 8.59 -4.75
CA VAL A 89 28.80 7.41 -3.91
C VAL A 89 30.13 6.71 -4.10
N THR A 90 30.86 6.47 -3.02
CA THR A 90 32.11 5.72 -3.05
C THR A 90 32.08 4.61 -2.00
N VAL A 91 32.36 3.37 -2.41
CA VAL A 91 32.42 2.24 -1.48
C VAL A 91 33.74 2.31 -0.71
N VAL A 92 33.65 2.52 0.61
CA VAL A 92 34.81 2.67 1.50
C VAL A 92 35.32 1.33 1.97
N SER A 93 34.41 0.39 2.26
CA SER A 93 34.76 -0.98 2.60
C SER A 93 33.77 -1.98 2.02
N GLY A 94 34.30 -3.11 1.53
CA GLY A 94 33.49 -4.23 1.07
C GLY A 94 32.60 -4.81 2.18
N SER A 95 31.65 -5.64 1.77
CA SER A 95 30.74 -6.33 2.68
C SER A 95 31.49 -7.31 3.60
N SER A 96 31.02 -7.49 4.83
CA SER A 96 31.51 -8.58 5.72
C SER A 96 31.40 -9.95 5.03
N MET A 97 32.16 -10.95 5.47
CA MET A 97 32.09 -12.31 4.87
C MET A 97 30.66 -12.87 4.83
N LEU A 98 29.87 -12.61 5.88
CA LEU A 98 28.47 -13.02 5.97
C LEU A 98 27.60 -12.28 4.93
N ALA A 99 27.77 -10.96 4.82
CA ALA A 99 27.03 -10.15 3.87
C ALA A 99 27.44 -10.46 2.41
N GLY A 100 28.71 -10.75 2.15
CA GLY A 100 29.20 -11.19 0.85
C GLY A 100 28.62 -12.54 0.43
N ALA A 101 28.58 -13.51 1.34
CA ALA A 101 27.93 -14.81 1.10
C ALA A 101 26.43 -14.65 0.85
N ALA A 102 25.75 -13.81 1.63
CA ALA A 102 24.33 -13.50 1.43
C ALA A 102 24.07 -12.86 0.07
N ASN A 103 24.89 -11.89 -0.33
CA ASN A 103 24.79 -11.22 -1.63
C ASN A 103 25.01 -12.21 -2.78
N ALA A 104 26.00 -13.10 -2.69
CA ALA A 104 26.25 -14.12 -3.71
C ALA A 104 25.06 -15.09 -3.90
N VAL A 105 24.39 -15.47 -2.81
CA VAL A 105 23.16 -16.28 -2.90
C VAL A 105 22.03 -15.50 -3.56
N ARG A 106 21.83 -14.22 -3.19
CA ARG A 106 20.80 -13.37 -3.80
C ARG A 106 21.05 -13.16 -5.29
N ASP A 107 22.30 -12.97 -5.70
CA ASP A 107 22.69 -12.87 -7.12
C ASP A 107 22.36 -14.16 -7.86
N ARG A 108 22.72 -15.32 -7.28
CA ARG A 108 22.38 -16.61 -7.89
C ARG A 108 20.87 -16.81 -8.06
N VAL A 109 20.07 -16.35 -7.10
CA VAL A 109 18.60 -16.38 -7.20
C VAL A 109 18.12 -15.44 -8.32
N ALA A 110 18.65 -14.22 -8.37
CA ALA A 110 18.32 -13.25 -9.41
C ALA A 110 18.64 -13.79 -10.81
N ASP A 111 19.85 -14.30 -11.04
CA ASP A 111 20.29 -14.87 -12.32
C ASP A 111 19.41 -16.05 -12.78
N THR A 112 18.90 -16.83 -11.81
CA THR A 112 18.05 -18.01 -12.10
C THR A 112 16.64 -17.60 -12.54
N ILE A 113 16.18 -16.41 -12.12
CA ILE A 113 14.81 -15.91 -12.30
C ILE A 113 14.73 -14.84 -13.41
N GLU A 114 15.80 -14.08 -13.63
CA GLU A 114 15.90 -12.99 -14.62
C GLU A 114 15.35 -13.33 -16.01
N PRO A 115 15.54 -14.55 -16.58
CA PRO A 115 15.07 -14.86 -17.92
C PRO A 115 13.55 -14.77 -18.13
N TRP A 116 12.76 -14.82 -17.06
CA TRP A 116 11.31 -15.01 -17.15
C TRP A 116 10.49 -13.71 -17.04
N ARG A 117 11.08 -12.62 -16.51
CA ARG A 117 10.51 -11.25 -16.38
C ARG A 117 8.98 -11.16 -16.20
N SER A 118 8.40 -12.05 -15.38
CA SER A 118 6.95 -12.11 -15.10
C SER A 118 6.67 -11.78 -13.63
N SER A 119 5.45 -11.32 -13.30
CA SER A 119 5.02 -11.12 -11.90
C SER A 119 5.17 -12.39 -11.06
N SER A 120 4.87 -13.56 -11.63
CA SER A 120 5.02 -14.86 -10.96
C SER A 120 6.48 -15.17 -10.64
N ALA A 121 7.41 -14.84 -11.55
CA ALA A 121 8.85 -15.01 -11.36
C ALA A 121 9.37 -14.07 -10.25
N ALA A 122 8.91 -12.82 -10.24
CA ALA A 122 9.20 -11.87 -9.15
C ALA A 122 8.69 -12.38 -7.80
N LEU A 123 7.50 -13.00 -7.77
CA LEU A 123 6.95 -13.59 -6.56
C LEU A 123 7.78 -14.78 -6.05
N VAL A 124 8.37 -15.59 -6.94
CA VAL A 124 9.32 -16.65 -6.54
C VAL A 124 10.56 -16.04 -5.87
N ALA A 125 11.08 -14.92 -6.36
CA ALA A 125 12.17 -14.20 -5.70
C ALA A 125 11.77 -13.71 -4.30
N GLY A 126 10.54 -13.21 -4.14
CA GLY A 126 9.93 -12.90 -2.86
C GLY A 126 9.92 -14.09 -1.90
N PHE A 127 9.46 -15.25 -2.35
CA PHE A 127 9.41 -16.47 -1.53
C PHE A 127 10.78 -16.97 -1.07
N LEU A 128 11.80 -16.86 -1.92
CA LEU A 128 13.15 -17.40 -1.65
C LEU A 128 14.00 -16.46 -0.79
N ILE A 129 14.01 -15.16 -1.12
CA ILE A 129 14.96 -14.19 -0.56
C ILE A 129 14.30 -12.90 -0.07
N GLY A 130 12.97 -12.78 -0.13
CA GLY A 130 12.24 -11.58 0.32
C GLY A 130 12.41 -10.40 -0.64
N ASP A 131 12.74 -10.70 -1.90
CA ASP A 131 12.89 -9.65 -2.92
C ASP A 131 11.56 -9.41 -3.63
N THR A 132 10.92 -8.30 -3.26
CA THR A 132 9.61 -7.91 -3.79
C THR A 132 9.71 -6.78 -4.82
N ARG A 133 10.92 -6.40 -5.25
CA ARG A 133 11.16 -5.19 -6.07
C ARG A 133 10.49 -5.24 -7.44
N MET A 134 10.36 -6.44 -7.99
CA MET A 134 9.80 -6.67 -9.33
C MET A 134 8.33 -7.14 -9.29
N VAL A 135 7.71 -7.19 -8.11
CA VAL A 135 6.29 -7.57 -7.98
C VAL A 135 5.45 -6.33 -8.24
N ALA A 136 4.52 -6.40 -9.18
CA ALA A 136 3.65 -5.27 -9.52
C ALA A 136 2.80 -4.84 -8.30
N ASP A 137 2.58 -3.52 -8.15
CA ASP A 137 1.82 -3.00 -7.02
C ASP A 137 0.37 -3.51 -6.97
N ALA A 138 -0.24 -3.76 -8.13
CA ALA A 138 -1.54 -4.40 -8.23
C ALA A 138 -1.56 -5.83 -7.64
N ASP A 139 -0.48 -6.61 -7.84
CA ASP A 139 -0.35 -7.96 -7.27
C ASP A 139 -0.12 -7.89 -5.74
N LEU A 140 0.68 -6.92 -5.28
CA LEU A 140 0.89 -6.66 -3.85
C LEU A 140 -0.42 -6.26 -3.16
N ASP A 141 -1.24 -5.42 -3.80
CA ASP A 141 -2.55 -5.05 -3.29
C ASP A 141 -3.51 -6.24 -3.26
N ALA A 142 -3.55 -7.04 -4.33
CA ALA A 142 -4.35 -8.26 -4.37
C ALA A 142 -3.98 -9.24 -3.23
N MET A 143 -2.69 -9.42 -2.95
CA MET A 143 -2.22 -10.21 -1.81
C MET A 143 -2.60 -9.59 -0.46
N ARG A 144 -2.57 -8.27 -0.31
CA ARG A 144 -3.05 -7.59 0.91
C ARG A 144 -4.55 -7.81 1.10
N ARG A 145 -5.35 -7.56 0.08
CA ARG A 145 -6.81 -7.67 0.10
C ARG A 145 -7.33 -9.10 0.26
N SER A 146 -6.55 -10.11 -0.12
CA SER A 146 -6.86 -11.53 0.11
C SER A 146 -6.33 -12.06 1.45
N GLY A 147 -5.59 -11.25 2.22
CA GLY A 147 -4.98 -11.65 3.49
C GLY A 147 -3.77 -12.58 3.33
N LEU A 148 -3.08 -12.50 2.19
CA LEU A 148 -1.88 -13.25 1.82
C LEU A 148 -0.59 -12.40 1.85
N SER A 149 -0.67 -11.15 2.31
CA SER A 149 0.49 -10.23 2.37
C SER A 149 1.72 -10.77 3.11
N HIS A 150 1.52 -11.66 4.08
CA HIS A 150 2.61 -12.28 4.84
C HIS A 150 3.39 -13.35 4.04
N TYR A 151 2.95 -13.71 2.83
CA TYR A 151 3.70 -14.56 1.89
C TYR A 151 4.52 -13.76 0.88
N VAL A 152 4.21 -12.48 0.66
CA VAL A 152 4.98 -11.60 -0.24
C VAL A 152 6.44 -11.52 0.21
N ALA A 153 6.62 -11.45 1.52
CA ALA A 153 7.91 -11.43 2.21
C ALA A 153 8.25 -12.83 2.76
N VAL A 154 9.50 -13.06 3.14
CA VAL A 154 9.93 -14.35 3.69
C VAL A 154 9.27 -14.54 5.05
N SER A 155 8.60 -15.67 5.21
CA SER A 155 7.83 -15.96 6.43
C SER A 155 8.54 -16.99 7.33
N GLY A 156 7.98 -17.22 8.53
CA GLY A 156 8.46 -18.27 9.42
C GLY A 156 8.35 -19.69 8.84
N SER A 157 7.48 -19.92 7.85
CA SER A 157 7.42 -21.21 7.15
C SER A 157 8.68 -21.49 6.34
N ASN A 158 9.35 -20.45 5.82
CA ASN A 158 10.61 -20.59 5.09
C ASN A 158 11.75 -21.01 6.04
N VAL A 159 11.78 -20.46 7.25
CA VAL A 159 12.71 -20.92 8.31
C VAL A 159 12.44 -22.38 8.67
N ALA A 160 11.17 -22.77 8.83
CA ALA A 160 10.80 -24.15 9.12
C ALA A 160 11.19 -25.11 7.98
N LEU A 161 10.96 -24.71 6.72
CA LEU A 161 11.33 -25.47 5.53
C LEU A 161 12.85 -25.65 5.43
N PHE A 162 13.61 -24.56 5.63
CA PHE A 162 15.07 -24.59 5.67
C PHE A 162 15.59 -25.59 6.71
N LEU A 163 15.07 -25.52 7.94
CA LEU A 163 15.50 -26.42 9.01
C LEU A 163 15.05 -27.87 8.78
N ALA A 164 13.87 -28.09 8.22
CA ALA A 164 13.39 -29.42 7.85
C ALA A 164 14.30 -30.05 6.78
N ALA A 165 14.62 -29.30 5.72
CA ALA A 165 15.54 -29.73 4.67
C ALA A 165 16.94 -30.02 5.25
N TRP A 166 17.47 -29.12 6.09
CA TRP A 166 18.73 -29.33 6.80
C TRP A 166 18.71 -30.63 7.62
N TRP A 167 17.63 -30.88 8.36
CA TRP A 167 17.51 -32.09 9.17
C TRP A 167 17.44 -33.34 8.31
N LEU A 168 16.66 -33.35 7.22
CA LEU A 168 16.55 -34.50 6.32
C LEU A 168 17.89 -34.81 5.62
N LEU A 169 18.57 -33.79 5.09
CA LEU A 169 19.83 -33.94 4.35
C LEU A 169 21.02 -34.30 5.26
N SER A 170 21.05 -33.81 6.50
CA SER A 170 22.12 -34.13 7.46
C SER A 170 21.96 -35.49 8.14
N GLY A 171 20.78 -36.11 8.06
CA GLY A 171 20.47 -37.40 8.68
C GLY A 171 21.40 -38.54 8.22
N PRO A 172 21.58 -38.76 6.91
CA PRO A 172 22.47 -39.80 6.37
C PRO A 172 23.96 -39.62 6.71
N LEU A 173 24.40 -38.42 7.09
CA LEU A 173 25.81 -38.10 7.36
C LEU A 173 26.32 -38.58 8.74
N ALA A 174 25.52 -39.36 9.47
CA ALA A 174 25.83 -39.87 10.82
C ALA A 174 26.29 -38.79 11.82
N LEU A 175 25.86 -37.54 11.64
CA LEU A 175 26.20 -36.43 12.51
C LEU A 175 25.42 -36.52 13.83
N SER A 176 26.10 -36.25 14.95
CA SER A 176 25.43 -36.17 16.26
C SER A 176 24.42 -35.01 16.31
N VAL A 177 23.36 -35.16 17.12
CA VAL A 177 22.32 -34.12 17.28
C VAL A 177 22.93 -32.77 17.65
N ARG A 178 23.98 -32.77 18.48
CA ARG A 178 24.72 -31.55 18.85
C ARG A 178 25.38 -30.89 17.64
N ARG A 179 26.09 -31.65 16.80
CA ARG A 179 26.72 -31.12 15.57
C ARG A 179 25.68 -30.60 14.59
N ARG A 180 24.59 -31.33 14.39
CA ARG A 180 23.47 -30.91 13.52
C ARG A 180 22.82 -29.62 13.99
N SER A 181 22.69 -29.45 15.31
CA SER A 181 22.13 -28.24 15.92
C SER A 181 23.06 -27.04 15.77
N VAL A 182 24.37 -27.22 16.00
CA VAL A 182 25.37 -26.15 15.84
C VAL A 182 25.47 -25.68 14.39
N ILE A 183 25.56 -26.61 13.43
CA ILE A 183 25.62 -26.24 12.01
C ILE A 183 24.29 -25.61 11.57
N GLY A 184 23.15 -26.13 12.05
CA GLY A 184 21.84 -25.52 11.80
C GLY A 184 21.75 -24.07 12.31
N LEU A 185 22.35 -23.78 13.47
CA LEU A 185 22.41 -22.41 14.01
C LEU A 185 23.25 -21.48 13.12
N VAL A 186 24.40 -21.95 12.62
CA VAL A 186 25.22 -21.19 11.66
C VAL A 186 24.44 -20.94 10.36
N GLY A 187 23.77 -21.97 9.84
CA GLY A 187 22.92 -21.86 8.66
C GLY A 187 21.77 -20.87 8.86
N LEU A 188 21.22 -20.78 10.07
CA LEU A 188 20.16 -19.84 10.42
C LEU A 188 20.64 -18.39 10.41
N VAL A 189 21.84 -18.11 10.92
CA VAL A 189 22.46 -16.78 10.84
C VAL A 189 22.67 -16.36 9.38
N LEU A 190 23.12 -17.29 8.53
CA LEU A 190 23.24 -17.05 7.10
C LEU A 190 21.87 -16.81 6.44
N PHE A 191 20.85 -17.59 6.81
CA PHE A 191 19.49 -17.42 6.29
C PHE A 191 18.91 -16.03 6.62
N VAL A 192 19.03 -15.59 7.88
CA VAL A 192 18.60 -14.24 8.31
C VAL A 192 19.33 -13.14 7.53
N ALA A 193 20.62 -13.32 7.23
CA ALA A 193 21.39 -12.38 6.44
C ALA A 193 20.95 -12.34 4.97
N ILE A 194 20.65 -13.49 4.37
CA ILE A 194 20.13 -13.60 2.99
C ILE A 194 18.79 -12.87 2.86
N THR A 195 17.92 -13.00 3.85
CA THR A 195 16.56 -12.43 3.85
C THR A 195 16.50 -11.02 4.43
N ARG A 196 17.65 -10.34 4.59
CA ARG A 196 17.76 -8.95 5.06
C ARG A 196 17.08 -8.67 6.42
N ALA A 197 17.07 -9.64 7.32
CA ALA A 197 16.54 -9.51 8.69
C ALA A 197 15.08 -9.00 8.81
N GLU A 198 14.19 -9.45 7.92
CA GLU A 198 12.75 -9.16 8.06
C GLU A 198 12.20 -9.57 9.46
N PRO A 199 11.33 -8.77 10.10
CA PRO A 199 10.87 -9.01 11.48
C PRO A 199 10.24 -10.39 11.70
N SER A 200 9.50 -10.90 10.71
CA SER A 200 8.93 -12.26 10.69
C SER A 200 10.01 -13.34 10.77
N VAL A 201 11.07 -13.19 9.97
CA VAL A 201 12.20 -14.14 9.88
C VAL A 201 13.05 -14.07 11.13
N VAL A 202 13.34 -12.87 11.63
CA VAL A 202 14.12 -12.67 12.87
C VAL A 202 13.43 -13.36 14.04
N ARG A 203 12.11 -13.20 14.20
CA ARG A 203 11.35 -13.93 15.23
C ARG A 203 11.39 -15.44 15.05
N ALA A 204 11.03 -15.93 13.87
CA ALA A 204 11.02 -17.37 13.59
C ALA A 204 12.40 -18.01 13.79
N SER A 205 13.45 -17.29 13.40
CA SER A 205 14.84 -17.71 13.58
C SER A 205 15.26 -17.68 15.05
N THR A 206 14.81 -16.70 15.83
CA THR A 206 15.07 -16.67 17.28
C THR A 206 14.41 -17.85 17.98
N MET A 207 13.14 -18.16 17.64
CA MET A 207 12.45 -19.34 18.16
C MET A 207 13.18 -20.64 17.78
N ALA A 208 13.57 -20.77 16.50
CA ALA A 208 14.32 -21.92 16.02
C ALA A 208 15.68 -22.07 16.70
N ALA A 209 16.40 -20.97 16.90
CA ALA A 209 17.69 -20.95 17.61
C ALA A 209 17.52 -21.47 19.04
N LEU A 210 16.50 -21.01 19.78
CA LEU A 210 16.19 -21.51 21.12
C LEU A 210 15.95 -23.03 21.09
N VAL A 211 15.12 -23.53 20.17
CA VAL A 211 14.85 -24.97 20.04
C VAL A 211 16.11 -25.76 19.68
N LEU A 212 16.97 -25.26 18.79
CA LEU A 212 18.24 -25.90 18.42
C LEU A 212 19.24 -25.91 19.58
N ILE A 213 19.34 -24.81 20.34
CA ILE A 213 20.17 -24.74 21.54
C ILE A 213 19.68 -25.75 22.56
N GLY A 214 18.37 -25.79 22.84
CA GLY A 214 17.76 -26.79 23.71
C GLY A 214 18.08 -28.23 23.28
N ARG A 215 18.00 -28.52 21.98
CA ARG A 215 18.41 -29.84 21.44
C ARG A 215 19.91 -30.11 21.61
N ALA A 216 20.77 -29.12 21.42
CA ALA A 216 22.21 -29.25 21.60
C ALA A 216 22.62 -29.48 23.06
N THR A 217 21.86 -28.91 24.01
CA THR A 217 22.07 -29.04 25.46
C THR A 217 21.19 -30.11 26.11
N ALA A 218 20.42 -30.86 25.33
CA ALA A 218 19.44 -31.84 25.80
C ALA A 218 18.37 -31.28 26.77
N MET A 219 18.04 -29.98 26.65
CA MET A 219 16.92 -29.34 27.34
C MET A 219 15.74 -29.15 26.37
N PRO A 220 14.62 -29.87 26.54
CA PRO A 220 13.47 -29.71 25.67
C PRO A 220 12.82 -28.34 25.89
N ILE A 221 12.74 -27.54 24.82
CA ILE A 221 12.02 -26.26 24.79
C ILE A 221 10.76 -26.47 23.95
N ASP A 222 9.60 -26.24 24.54
CA ASP A 222 8.32 -26.29 23.82
C ASP A 222 8.09 -25.01 23.01
N GLY A 223 7.09 -25.03 22.12
CA GLY A 223 6.83 -23.90 21.23
C GLY A 223 6.41 -22.61 21.96
N TRP A 224 5.74 -22.72 23.11
CA TRP A 224 5.28 -21.55 23.86
C TRP A 224 6.44 -20.87 24.60
N ALA A 225 7.32 -21.66 25.20
CA ALA A 225 8.56 -21.18 25.79
C ALA A 225 9.50 -20.58 24.72
N ALA A 226 9.57 -21.19 23.53
CA ALA A 226 10.33 -20.62 22.41
C ALA A 226 9.76 -19.26 21.95
N LEU A 227 8.44 -19.13 21.83
CA LEU A 227 7.79 -17.87 21.46
C LEU A 227 8.01 -16.79 22.52
N GLY A 228 7.73 -17.09 23.79
CA GLY A 228 7.92 -16.16 24.90
C GLY A 228 9.38 -15.73 25.04
N GLY A 229 10.31 -16.68 24.97
CA GLY A 229 11.75 -16.39 24.99
C GLY A 229 12.20 -15.55 23.81
N ALA A 230 11.70 -15.82 22.60
CA ALA A 230 12.02 -15.03 21.41
C ALA A 230 11.51 -13.59 21.54
N VAL A 231 10.27 -13.38 22.00
CA VAL A 231 9.72 -12.03 22.21
C VAL A 231 10.54 -11.26 23.25
N VAL A 232 10.84 -11.88 24.40
CA VAL A 232 11.65 -11.23 25.45
C VAL A 232 13.04 -10.87 24.95
N LEU A 233 13.73 -11.79 24.27
CA LEU A 233 15.07 -11.54 23.73
C LEU A 233 15.08 -10.44 22.68
N LEU A 234 14.11 -10.44 21.76
CA LEU A 234 14.05 -9.43 20.69
C LEU A 234 13.73 -8.04 21.25
N LEU A 235 12.78 -7.94 22.18
CA LEU A 235 12.46 -6.66 22.83
C LEU A 235 13.59 -6.15 23.73
N ALA A 236 14.40 -7.06 24.29
CA ALA A 236 15.59 -6.68 25.06
C ALA A 236 16.73 -6.16 24.17
N VAL A 237 16.84 -6.66 22.94
CA VAL A 237 17.82 -6.18 21.95
C VAL A 237 17.36 -4.88 21.30
N ASP A 238 16.08 -4.80 20.94
CA ASP A 238 15.48 -3.65 20.27
C ASP A 238 14.06 -3.40 20.79
N GLY A 239 13.92 -2.41 21.67
CA GLY A 239 12.63 -2.00 22.24
C GLY A 239 11.71 -1.30 21.24
N SER A 240 12.21 -0.86 20.08
CA SER A 240 11.38 -0.21 19.06
C SER A 240 10.39 -1.18 18.41
N LEU A 241 10.68 -2.48 18.42
CA LEU A 241 9.82 -3.56 17.93
C LEU A 241 8.45 -3.61 18.59
N VAL A 242 8.27 -2.99 19.78
CA VAL A 242 6.94 -2.86 20.40
C VAL A 242 5.99 -2.05 19.53
N GLY A 243 6.49 -1.03 18.82
CA GLY A 243 5.71 -0.18 17.91
C GLY A 243 5.59 -0.73 16.49
N ASP A 244 6.35 -1.77 16.15
CA ASP A 244 6.32 -2.33 14.79
C ASP A 244 5.08 -3.20 14.58
N ILE A 245 4.23 -2.78 13.64
CA ILE A 245 2.97 -3.47 13.32
C ILE A 245 3.24 -4.88 12.77
N GLY A 246 4.31 -5.07 11.98
CA GLY A 246 4.69 -6.37 11.44
C GLY A 246 5.05 -7.36 12.54
N PHE A 247 5.81 -6.94 13.54
CA PHE A 247 6.16 -7.71 14.71
C PHE A 247 4.92 -8.09 15.52
N GLN A 248 4.05 -7.12 15.83
CA GLN A 248 2.79 -7.35 16.56
C GLN A 248 1.88 -8.36 15.84
N LEU A 249 1.61 -8.14 14.56
CA LEU A 249 0.77 -9.02 13.75
C LEU A 249 1.33 -10.44 13.71
N SER A 250 2.65 -10.56 13.60
CA SER A 250 3.30 -11.85 13.43
C SER A 250 3.42 -12.62 14.75
N VAL A 251 3.54 -11.95 15.90
CA VAL A 251 3.40 -12.56 17.24
C VAL A 251 1.95 -13.01 17.48
N ALA A 252 0.97 -12.14 17.23
CA ALA A 252 -0.44 -12.45 17.40
C ALA A 252 -0.88 -13.64 16.51
N ALA A 253 -0.47 -13.65 15.24
CA ALA A 253 -0.71 -14.78 14.34
C ALA A 253 -0.09 -16.07 14.86
N THR A 254 1.15 -16.04 15.38
CA THR A 254 1.82 -17.24 15.94
C THR A 254 1.05 -17.81 17.14
N ILE A 255 0.59 -16.95 18.05
CA ILE A 255 -0.27 -17.34 19.19
C ILE A 255 -1.56 -17.99 18.67
N GLY A 256 -2.21 -17.34 17.70
CA GLY A 256 -3.44 -17.82 17.08
C GLY A 256 -3.26 -19.20 16.43
N VAL A 257 -2.22 -19.39 15.61
CA VAL A 257 -1.90 -20.69 14.99
C VAL A 257 -1.72 -21.77 16.06
N MET A 258 -0.90 -21.52 17.07
CA MET A 258 -0.58 -22.51 18.11
C MET A 258 -1.81 -22.90 18.94
N ALA A 259 -2.70 -21.95 19.22
CA ALA A 259 -3.97 -22.22 19.89
C ALA A 259 -4.97 -22.96 18.97
N GLY A 260 -5.03 -22.58 17.69
CA GLY A 260 -6.02 -23.03 16.71
C GLY A 260 -5.81 -24.43 16.16
N MET A 261 -4.58 -24.96 16.18
CA MET A 261 -4.27 -26.31 15.72
C MET A 261 -5.08 -27.42 16.42
N ARG A 262 -5.67 -27.14 17.59
CA ARG A 262 -6.47 -28.09 18.37
C ARG A 262 -7.98 -27.98 18.15
N LEU A 263 -8.46 -26.91 17.50
CA LEU A 263 -9.88 -26.54 17.46
C LEU A 263 -10.75 -27.61 16.77
N PHE A 264 -10.22 -28.28 15.75
CA PHE A 264 -10.94 -29.27 14.95
C PHE A 264 -10.24 -30.64 14.91
N ARG A 265 -9.48 -30.98 15.96
CA ARG A 265 -8.60 -32.17 15.96
C ARG A 265 -9.32 -33.50 15.71
N ASP A 266 -10.62 -33.55 16.02
CA ASP A 266 -11.46 -34.75 15.95
C ASP A 266 -12.12 -34.91 14.57
N ARG A 267 -11.92 -33.97 13.63
CA ARG A 267 -12.47 -34.02 12.28
C ARG A 267 -11.49 -34.65 11.28
N THR A 268 -12.04 -35.26 10.23
CA THR A 268 -11.28 -35.87 9.14
C THR A 268 -11.55 -35.13 7.82
N PRO A 269 -10.54 -34.94 6.95
CA PRO A 269 -9.13 -35.30 7.13
C PRO A 269 -8.38 -34.33 8.08
N ARG A 270 -7.52 -34.89 8.95
CA ARG A 270 -6.89 -34.14 10.06
C ARG A 270 -6.07 -32.93 9.61
N TRP A 271 -5.35 -33.04 8.50
CA TRP A 271 -4.48 -31.97 8.00
C TRP A 271 -5.28 -30.73 7.56
N LEU A 272 -6.41 -30.94 6.88
CA LEU A 272 -7.27 -29.85 6.37
C LEU A 272 -7.89 -29.08 7.54
N TRP A 273 -8.44 -29.81 8.51
CA TRP A 273 -9.08 -29.20 9.68
C TRP A 273 -8.07 -28.57 10.64
N ALA A 274 -6.85 -29.11 10.75
CA ALA A 274 -5.77 -28.46 11.48
C ALA A 274 -5.32 -27.16 10.80
N ALA A 275 -5.17 -27.15 9.46
CA ALA A 275 -4.84 -25.95 8.70
C ALA A 275 -5.95 -24.89 8.80
N LEU A 276 -7.21 -25.29 8.65
CA LEU A 276 -8.35 -24.38 8.79
C LEU A 276 -8.46 -23.81 10.22
N GLY A 277 -8.28 -24.66 11.24
CA GLY A 277 -8.27 -24.23 12.63
C GLY A 277 -7.14 -23.24 12.93
N ALA A 278 -5.93 -23.52 12.44
CA ALA A 278 -4.80 -22.61 12.53
C ALA A 278 -5.08 -21.28 11.83
N SER A 279 -5.58 -21.28 10.60
CA SER A 279 -5.88 -20.07 9.84
C SER A 279 -6.98 -19.22 10.46
N ILE A 280 -8.08 -19.84 10.94
CA ILE A 280 -9.18 -19.11 11.60
C ILE A 280 -8.69 -18.47 12.91
N SER A 281 -7.94 -19.21 13.72
CA SER A 281 -7.43 -18.69 15.00
C SER A 281 -6.33 -17.64 14.80
N ALA A 282 -5.46 -17.80 13.80
CA ALA A 282 -4.50 -16.78 13.41
C ALA A 282 -5.22 -15.49 12.99
N GLN A 283 -6.22 -15.61 12.12
CA GLN A 283 -7.03 -14.50 11.66
C GLN A 283 -7.71 -13.78 12.83
N ALA A 284 -8.39 -14.53 13.71
CA ALA A 284 -9.04 -13.96 14.89
C ALA A 284 -8.06 -13.21 15.82
N ALA A 285 -6.83 -13.71 15.97
CA ALA A 285 -5.81 -13.07 16.78
C ALA A 285 -5.28 -11.76 16.16
N VAL A 286 -5.21 -11.66 14.82
CA VAL A 286 -4.74 -10.44 14.14
C VAL A 286 -5.83 -9.43 13.85
N THR A 287 -7.10 -9.84 13.80
CA THR A 287 -8.24 -8.95 13.46
C THR A 287 -8.29 -7.64 14.26
N PRO A 288 -8.04 -7.59 15.59
CA PRO A 288 -8.05 -6.33 16.33
C PRO A 288 -7.02 -5.33 15.81
N PHE A 289 -5.82 -5.81 15.46
CA PHE A 289 -4.76 -4.99 14.90
C PHE A 289 -5.09 -4.55 13.48
N LEU A 290 -5.70 -5.44 12.67
CA LEU A 290 -6.11 -5.11 11.31
C LEU A 290 -7.21 -4.04 11.27
N LEU A 291 -8.22 -4.15 12.12
CA LEU A 291 -9.28 -3.15 12.21
C LEU A 291 -8.75 -1.81 12.74
N ALA A 292 -7.86 -1.82 13.73
CA ALA A 292 -7.31 -0.60 14.30
C ALA A 292 -6.41 0.19 13.32
N HIS A 293 -5.65 -0.50 12.46
CA HIS A 293 -4.68 0.15 11.56
C HIS A 293 -5.16 0.27 10.11
N PHE A 294 -6.03 -0.62 9.65
CA PHE A 294 -6.46 -0.71 8.25
C PHE A 294 -7.98 -0.62 8.06
N GLY A 295 -8.77 -0.53 9.14
CA GLY A 295 -10.23 -0.37 9.09
C GLY A 295 -11.01 -1.59 8.59
N ALA A 296 -10.34 -2.59 8.03
CA ALA A 296 -10.97 -3.72 7.37
C ALA A 296 -10.19 -5.02 7.52
N MET A 297 -10.91 -6.15 7.40
CA MET A 297 -10.38 -7.50 7.51
C MET A 297 -10.86 -8.35 6.31
N PRO A 298 -9.94 -9.00 5.55
CA PRO A 298 -10.31 -9.87 4.45
C PRO A 298 -11.11 -11.10 4.91
N LEU A 299 -12.37 -11.22 4.47
CA LEU A 299 -13.26 -12.32 4.87
C LEU A 299 -12.73 -13.68 4.41
N VAL A 300 -12.18 -13.74 3.20
CA VAL A 300 -11.72 -14.98 2.57
C VAL A 300 -10.35 -15.45 3.06
N SER A 301 -9.66 -14.65 3.89
CA SER A 301 -8.27 -14.93 4.30
C SER A 301 -8.06 -16.35 4.85
N PRO A 302 -8.92 -16.92 5.72
CA PRO A 302 -8.67 -18.27 6.23
C PRO A 302 -8.67 -19.34 5.12
N LEU A 303 -9.57 -19.23 4.14
CA LEU A 303 -9.66 -20.16 3.02
C LEU A 303 -8.51 -19.96 2.04
N ALA A 304 -8.21 -18.70 1.70
CA ALA A 304 -7.08 -18.35 0.86
C ALA A 304 -5.77 -18.91 1.44
N ASN A 305 -5.57 -18.79 2.76
CA ASN A 305 -4.40 -19.32 3.45
C ASN A 305 -4.29 -20.86 3.38
N VAL A 306 -5.40 -21.59 3.56
CA VAL A 306 -5.39 -23.06 3.48
C VAL A 306 -4.99 -23.56 2.08
N VAL A 307 -5.42 -22.86 1.04
CA VAL A 307 -5.07 -23.19 -0.36
C VAL A 307 -3.64 -22.74 -0.69
N THR A 308 -3.27 -21.53 -0.30
CA THR A 308 -1.99 -20.90 -0.68
C THR A 308 -0.79 -21.47 0.09
N ALA A 309 -0.94 -21.83 1.37
CA ALA A 309 0.17 -22.35 2.18
C ALA A 309 0.95 -23.53 1.53
N PRO A 310 0.30 -24.61 1.04
CA PRO A 310 1.01 -25.70 0.38
C PRO A 310 1.64 -25.26 -0.96
N LEU A 311 0.99 -24.36 -1.70
CA LEU A 311 1.50 -23.85 -2.97
C LEU A 311 2.76 -23.00 -2.78
N VAL A 312 2.78 -22.10 -1.80
CA VAL A 312 3.96 -21.29 -1.45
C VAL A 312 5.10 -22.19 -1.00
N THR A 313 4.80 -23.20 -0.16
CA THR A 313 5.82 -24.16 0.29
C THR A 313 6.40 -24.94 -0.90
N ALA A 314 5.55 -25.37 -1.84
CA ALA A 314 5.99 -26.05 -3.05
C ALA A 314 6.82 -25.14 -3.97
N ALA A 315 6.36 -23.91 -4.24
CA ALA A 315 7.09 -22.94 -5.05
C ALA A 315 8.46 -22.60 -4.44
N THR A 316 8.52 -22.44 -3.12
CA THR A 316 9.78 -22.19 -2.39
C THR A 316 10.73 -23.39 -2.50
N ALA A 317 10.24 -24.62 -2.30
CA ALA A 317 11.07 -25.82 -2.38
C ALA A 317 11.59 -26.09 -3.81
N VAL A 318 10.72 -25.95 -4.82
CA VAL A 318 11.07 -26.12 -6.23
C VAL A 318 12.01 -25.02 -6.69
N GLY A 319 11.73 -23.75 -6.31
CA GLY A 319 12.59 -22.61 -6.62
C GLY A 319 13.99 -22.75 -6.01
N MET A 320 14.08 -23.17 -4.75
CA MET A 320 15.38 -23.45 -4.11
C MET A 320 16.13 -24.57 -4.84
N SER A 321 15.42 -25.60 -5.29
CA SER A 321 16.00 -26.70 -6.07
C SER A 321 16.50 -26.21 -7.44
N ALA A 322 15.78 -25.28 -8.07
CA ALA A 322 16.20 -24.64 -9.32
C ALA A 322 17.50 -23.84 -9.13
N VAL A 323 17.61 -23.07 -8.05
CA VAL A 323 18.80 -22.28 -7.71
C VAL A 323 20.04 -23.18 -7.50
N VAL A 324 19.87 -24.29 -6.78
CA VAL A 324 20.94 -25.24 -6.47
C VAL A 324 21.38 -26.02 -7.72
N THR A 325 20.43 -26.47 -8.54
CA THR A 325 20.72 -27.35 -9.70
C THR A 325 20.99 -26.58 -11.00
N GLY A 326 20.51 -25.35 -11.12
CA GLY A 326 20.53 -24.56 -12.34
C GLY A 326 19.59 -25.07 -13.44
N LEU A 327 18.64 -25.97 -13.12
CA LEU A 327 17.73 -26.57 -14.11
C LEU A 327 16.55 -25.64 -14.46
N PRO A 328 16.42 -25.15 -15.70
CA PRO A 328 15.37 -24.21 -16.08
C PRO A 328 13.95 -24.77 -15.91
N ALA A 329 13.76 -26.07 -16.09
CA ALA A 329 12.47 -26.73 -15.92
C ALA A 329 11.93 -26.61 -14.48
N LEU A 330 12.81 -26.55 -13.47
CA LEU A 330 12.41 -26.30 -12.09
C LEU A 330 12.00 -24.84 -11.87
N SER A 331 12.71 -23.89 -12.49
CA SER A 331 12.31 -22.47 -12.46
C SER A 331 10.93 -22.26 -13.05
N MET A 332 10.65 -22.86 -14.22
CA MET A 332 9.34 -22.81 -14.87
C MET A 332 8.23 -23.39 -13.99
N LEU A 333 8.51 -24.51 -13.31
CA LEU A 333 7.54 -25.13 -12.42
C LEU A 333 7.28 -24.26 -11.18
N ALA A 334 8.33 -23.67 -10.59
CA ALA A 334 8.18 -22.75 -9.46
C ALA A 334 7.36 -21.51 -9.84
N GLU A 335 7.63 -20.93 -11.01
CA GLU A 335 6.88 -19.81 -11.57
C GLU A 335 5.41 -20.18 -11.80
N TRP A 336 5.14 -21.33 -12.40
CA TRP A 336 3.77 -21.79 -12.66
C TRP A 336 2.97 -21.96 -11.36
N VAL A 337 3.59 -22.54 -10.32
CA VAL A 337 2.97 -22.65 -8.99
C VAL A 337 2.74 -21.28 -8.35
N ALA A 338 3.70 -20.35 -8.48
CA ALA A 338 3.54 -18.97 -8.01
C ALA A 338 2.41 -18.22 -8.75
N GLY A 339 2.22 -18.50 -10.05
CA GLY A 339 1.10 -17.98 -10.82
C GLY A 339 -0.27 -18.44 -10.30
N ILE A 340 -0.38 -19.68 -9.81
CA ILE A 340 -1.60 -20.16 -9.13
C ILE A 340 -1.82 -19.38 -7.83
N VAL A 341 -0.77 -19.10 -7.07
CA VAL A 341 -0.86 -18.28 -5.85
C VAL A 341 -1.36 -16.86 -6.18
N LEU A 342 -0.85 -16.24 -7.24
CA LEU A 342 -1.34 -14.95 -7.71
C LEU A 342 -2.81 -15.01 -8.12
N ALA A 343 -3.22 -16.03 -8.87
CA ALA A 343 -4.63 -16.21 -9.25
C ALA A 343 -5.54 -16.34 -8.02
N VAL A 344 -5.13 -17.10 -6.99
CA VAL A 344 -5.87 -17.19 -5.72
C VAL A 344 -5.93 -15.84 -5.02
N SER A 345 -4.85 -15.04 -5.06
CA SER A 345 -4.83 -13.70 -4.47
C SER A 345 -5.77 -12.73 -5.16
N HIS A 346 -5.82 -12.73 -6.50
CA HIS A 346 -6.74 -11.90 -7.29
C HIS A 346 -8.20 -12.28 -7.07
N LEU A 347 -8.49 -13.58 -7.07
CA LEU A 347 -9.81 -14.10 -6.73
C LEU A 347 -10.20 -13.69 -5.31
N GLY A 348 -9.29 -13.79 -4.34
CA GLY A 348 -9.54 -13.40 -2.96
C GLY A 348 -9.69 -11.90 -2.77
N ALA A 349 -8.98 -11.07 -3.55
CA ALA A 349 -9.06 -9.62 -3.49
C ALA A 349 -10.42 -9.07 -3.94
N ALA A 350 -11.09 -9.79 -4.84
CA ALA A 350 -12.45 -9.47 -5.28
C ALA A 350 -13.51 -9.75 -4.21
N TRP A 351 -13.17 -10.49 -3.14
CA TRP A 351 -14.12 -10.78 -2.07
C TRP A 351 -14.30 -9.59 -1.13
N PRO A 352 -15.48 -9.46 -0.51
CA PRO A 352 -15.77 -8.39 0.42
C PRO A 352 -14.86 -8.40 1.65
N GLN A 353 -14.56 -7.21 2.16
CA GLN A 353 -13.86 -7.03 3.42
C GLN A 353 -14.83 -6.68 4.53
N LEU A 354 -14.55 -7.15 5.74
CA LEU A 354 -15.34 -6.87 6.92
C LEU A 354 -14.77 -5.67 7.67
N GLY A 355 -15.58 -4.64 7.86
CA GLY A 355 -15.35 -3.60 8.87
C GLY A 355 -15.74 -4.08 10.28
N LEU A 356 -15.63 -3.19 11.27
CA LEU A 356 -15.89 -3.50 12.69
C LEU A 356 -17.27 -4.13 12.93
N ALA A 357 -18.32 -3.56 12.34
CA ALA A 357 -19.69 -4.07 12.47
C ALA A 357 -19.85 -5.49 11.94
N GLY A 358 -19.26 -5.77 10.77
CA GLY A 358 -19.28 -7.10 10.15
C GLY A 358 -18.54 -8.13 11.01
N VAL A 359 -17.37 -7.78 11.53
CA VAL A 359 -16.61 -8.65 12.45
C VAL A 359 -17.40 -8.93 13.74
N ALA A 360 -18.01 -7.89 14.34
CA ALA A 360 -18.81 -8.05 15.56
C ALA A 360 -20.00 -8.99 15.36
N LEU A 361 -20.69 -8.89 14.23
CA LEU A 361 -21.81 -9.79 13.90
C LEU A 361 -21.37 -11.22 13.66
N VAL A 362 -20.25 -11.44 12.96
CA VAL A 362 -19.69 -12.78 12.76
C VAL A 362 -19.26 -13.40 14.09
N ALA A 363 -18.61 -12.63 14.97
CA ALA A 363 -18.21 -13.08 16.29
C ALA A 363 -19.42 -13.42 17.17
N ALA A 364 -20.46 -12.57 17.16
CA ALA A 364 -21.71 -12.84 17.86
C ALA A 364 -22.39 -14.11 17.34
N ALA A 365 -22.51 -14.27 16.02
CA ALA A 365 -23.08 -15.46 15.40
C ALA A 365 -22.32 -16.73 15.80
N ALA A 366 -20.99 -16.69 15.79
CA ALA A 366 -20.14 -17.80 16.19
C ALA A 366 -20.33 -18.15 17.69
N GLY A 367 -20.34 -17.16 18.58
CA GLY A 367 -20.57 -17.37 20.02
C GLY A 367 -21.95 -17.96 20.32
N LEU A 368 -22.99 -17.48 19.62
CA LEU A 368 -24.36 -18.00 19.71
C LEU A 368 -24.47 -19.44 19.17
N ALA A 369 -23.77 -19.76 18.08
CA ALA A 369 -23.72 -21.12 17.55
C ALA A 369 -23.01 -22.10 18.50
N MET A 370 -21.93 -21.66 19.16
CA MET A 370 -21.15 -22.47 20.10
C MET A 370 -21.90 -22.75 21.41
N THR A 371 -22.78 -21.86 21.85
CA THR A 371 -23.57 -22.04 23.09
C THR A 371 -24.78 -22.97 22.91
N ARG A 372 -25.03 -23.50 21.71
CA ARG A 372 -26.20 -24.33 21.32
C ARG A 372 -27.58 -23.70 21.60
N ALA A 373 -27.64 -22.49 22.14
CA ALA A 373 -28.85 -21.96 22.75
C ALA A 373 -29.86 -21.41 21.73
N ARG A 374 -29.41 -20.86 20.58
CA ARG A 374 -30.31 -20.21 19.60
C ARG A 374 -29.75 -20.24 18.15
N PRO A 375 -29.87 -21.36 17.41
CA PRO A 375 -29.37 -21.45 16.03
C PRO A 375 -30.02 -20.44 15.08
N LEU A 376 -31.28 -20.05 15.34
CA LEU A 376 -31.97 -19.00 14.58
C LEU A 376 -31.31 -17.63 14.74
N VAL A 377 -30.88 -17.27 15.95
CA VAL A 377 -30.22 -15.97 16.20
C VAL A 377 -28.82 -15.95 15.58
N ALA A 378 -28.08 -17.06 15.64
CA ALA A 378 -26.82 -17.20 14.92
C ALA A 378 -27.01 -17.07 13.40
N ALA A 379 -28.07 -17.67 12.84
CA ALA A 379 -28.41 -17.53 11.43
C ALA A 379 -28.81 -16.09 11.05
N VAL A 380 -29.56 -15.38 11.91
CA VAL A 380 -29.91 -13.96 11.70
C VAL A 380 -28.69 -13.05 11.78
N CYS A 381 -27.81 -13.23 12.77
CA CYS A 381 -26.55 -12.47 12.87
C CYS A 381 -25.63 -12.75 11.67
N ALA A 382 -25.55 -14.00 11.20
CA ALA A 382 -24.83 -14.34 9.98
C ALA A 382 -25.47 -13.71 8.73
N ALA A 383 -26.80 -13.71 8.63
CA ALA A 383 -27.52 -13.06 7.53
C ALA A 383 -27.36 -11.54 7.54
N LEU A 384 -27.33 -10.91 8.72
CA LEU A 384 -27.04 -9.47 8.87
C LEU A 384 -25.59 -9.14 8.51
N ALA A 385 -24.62 -9.97 8.91
CA ALA A 385 -23.24 -9.84 8.47
C ALA A 385 -23.13 -9.94 6.94
N VAL A 386 -23.87 -10.88 6.32
CA VAL A 386 -23.97 -11.00 4.86
C VAL A 386 -24.68 -9.78 4.25
N ALA A 387 -25.73 -9.25 4.87
CA ALA A 387 -26.43 -8.06 4.37
C ALA A 387 -25.56 -6.80 4.40
N LEU A 388 -24.69 -6.64 5.41
CA LEU A 388 -23.66 -5.59 5.47
C LEU A 388 -22.56 -5.76 4.43
N ILE A 389 -22.43 -6.96 3.87
CA ILE A 389 -21.49 -7.29 2.80
C ILE A 389 -22.13 -7.10 1.41
N VAL A 390 -23.45 -7.29 1.29
CA VAL A 390 -24.17 -7.10 0.02
C VAL A 390 -24.14 -5.62 -0.34
N PRO A 391 -23.68 -5.25 -1.55
CA PRO A 391 -23.65 -3.85 -1.94
C PRO A 391 -25.05 -3.26 -1.87
N LEU A 392 -25.17 -2.14 -1.15
CA LEU A 392 -26.34 -1.26 -1.22
C LEU A 392 -26.69 -1.02 -2.69
N PRO A 393 -27.98 -0.97 -3.05
CA PRO A 393 -28.37 -0.59 -4.40
C PRO A 393 -27.70 0.75 -4.76
N PRO A 394 -27.25 0.94 -6.00
CA PRO A 394 -26.64 2.19 -6.42
C PRO A 394 -27.62 3.35 -6.14
N PRO A 395 -27.08 4.56 -5.87
CA PRO A 395 -27.92 5.73 -5.69
C PRO A 395 -28.88 5.89 -6.88
N THR A 396 -30.13 6.24 -6.61
CA THR A 396 -31.13 6.47 -7.67
C THR A 396 -31.06 7.87 -8.26
N VAL A 397 -30.15 8.71 -7.77
CA VAL A 397 -29.90 10.09 -8.20
C VAL A 397 -28.41 10.28 -8.44
N PRO A 398 -28.00 11.18 -9.36
CA PRO A 398 -26.58 11.46 -9.56
C PRO A 398 -25.93 11.97 -8.27
N THR A 399 -24.69 11.53 -8.03
CA THR A 399 -23.91 11.98 -6.87
C THR A 399 -22.52 12.41 -7.30
N MET A 400 -21.99 13.43 -6.64
CA MET A 400 -20.61 13.88 -6.77
C MET A 400 -19.92 13.70 -5.43
N THR A 401 -18.77 13.06 -5.42
CA THR A 401 -17.94 12.85 -4.24
C THR A 401 -16.57 13.47 -4.45
N VAL A 402 -16.18 14.42 -3.60
CA VAL A 402 -14.79 14.86 -3.49
C VAL A 402 -14.07 13.87 -2.57
N LEU A 403 -13.15 13.09 -3.13
CA LEU A 403 -12.47 12.00 -2.41
C LEU A 403 -11.37 12.57 -1.51
N ASP A 404 -11.26 12.07 -0.28
CA ASP A 404 -10.11 12.34 0.59
C ASP A 404 -8.89 11.57 0.07
N VAL A 405 -8.11 12.26 -0.76
CA VAL A 405 -6.85 11.79 -1.33
C VAL A 405 -5.62 12.45 -0.68
N GLY A 406 -5.82 13.16 0.43
CA GLY A 406 -4.79 14.01 1.05
C GLY A 406 -4.74 15.39 0.40
N GLN A 407 -3.53 15.87 0.09
CA GLN A 407 -3.37 17.15 -0.62
C GLN A 407 -3.43 16.91 -2.12
N GLY A 408 -4.53 17.35 -2.75
CA GLY A 408 -4.81 17.17 -4.17
C GLY A 408 -6.29 16.97 -4.46
N ASP A 409 -6.64 16.86 -5.74
CA ASP A 409 -8.02 16.67 -6.19
C ASP A 409 -8.25 15.29 -6.79
N ALA A 410 -9.38 14.69 -6.41
CA ALA A 410 -10.01 13.57 -7.09
C ALA A 410 -11.52 13.63 -6.86
N VAL A 411 -12.29 13.94 -7.90
CA VAL A 411 -13.75 14.10 -7.81
C VAL A 411 -14.43 13.00 -8.60
N LEU A 412 -15.17 12.15 -7.91
CA LEU A 412 -15.95 11.06 -8.48
C LEU A 412 -17.39 11.50 -8.72
N VAL A 413 -17.89 11.41 -9.95
CA VAL A 413 -19.30 11.62 -10.28
C VAL A 413 -19.91 10.30 -10.73
N THR A 414 -21.00 9.89 -10.10
CA THR A 414 -21.73 8.67 -10.46
C THR A 414 -23.15 9.01 -10.88
N GLU A 415 -23.52 8.54 -12.07
CA GLU A 415 -24.86 8.64 -12.62
C GLU A 415 -25.61 7.30 -12.45
N PRO A 416 -26.91 7.32 -12.08
CA PRO A 416 -27.68 6.09 -11.79
C PRO A 416 -27.77 5.08 -12.94
N GLY A 417 -27.73 5.54 -14.19
CA GLY A 417 -27.65 4.72 -15.41
C GLY A 417 -26.30 4.02 -15.61
N GLY A 418 -25.33 4.25 -14.70
CA GLY A 418 -24.05 3.54 -14.64
C GLY A 418 -22.88 4.29 -15.27
N PHE A 419 -23.10 5.52 -15.75
CA PHE A 419 -22.02 6.36 -16.27
C PHE A 419 -21.20 6.96 -15.12
N THR A 420 -19.90 6.69 -15.10
CA THR A 420 -18.99 7.11 -14.03
C THR A 420 -17.91 8.03 -14.57
N VAL A 421 -17.78 9.22 -13.97
CA VAL A 421 -16.76 10.21 -14.31
C VAL A 421 -15.81 10.36 -13.12
N LEU A 422 -14.52 10.45 -13.41
CA LEU A 422 -13.51 10.86 -12.44
C LEU A 422 -12.82 12.10 -12.96
N VAL A 423 -12.68 13.11 -12.12
CA VAL A 423 -11.94 14.34 -12.41
C VAL A 423 -10.71 14.33 -11.52
N ASP A 424 -9.53 14.28 -12.12
CA ASP A 424 -8.25 14.09 -11.46
C ASP A 424 -8.14 12.82 -10.60
N THR A 425 -6.94 12.56 -10.09
CA THR A 425 -6.55 11.26 -9.50
C THR A 425 -5.84 11.39 -8.15
N GLY A 426 -5.61 12.61 -7.67
CA GLY A 426 -4.87 12.85 -6.44
C GLY A 426 -3.37 12.53 -6.55
N PRO A 427 -2.64 12.60 -5.43
CA PRO A 427 -1.18 12.43 -5.40
C PRO A 427 -0.67 10.99 -5.34
N ASP A 428 -1.51 10.02 -4.94
CA ASP A 428 -1.06 8.66 -4.61
C ASP A 428 -2.03 7.60 -5.18
N PRO A 429 -1.54 6.62 -5.96
CA PRO A 429 -2.38 5.63 -6.61
C PRO A 429 -3.03 4.65 -5.62
N VAL A 430 -2.38 4.35 -4.50
CA VAL A 430 -2.92 3.47 -3.46
C VAL A 430 -4.04 4.18 -2.71
N VAL A 431 -3.88 5.47 -2.43
CA VAL A 431 -4.92 6.28 -1.78
C VAL A 431 -6.15 6.40 -2.68
N LEU A 432 -5.97 6.77 -3.95
CA LEU A 432 -7.06 6.83 -4.93
C LEU A 432 -7.76 5.48 -5.05
N ARG A 433 -7.00 4.39 -5.22
CA ARG A 433 -7.59 3.06 -5.40
C ARG A 433 -8.46 2.66 -4.21
N ARG A 434 -7.99 2.92 -2.99
CA ARG A 434 -8.78 2.69 -1.78
C ARG A 434 -10.04 3.54 -1.73
N ALA A 435 -9.96 4.80 -2.13
CA ALA A 435 -11.12 5.68 -2.20
C ALA A 435 -12.17 5.15 -3.19
N LEU A 436 -11.75 4.83 -4.42
CA LEU A 436 -12.63 4.21 -5.44
C LEU A 436 -13.21 2.86 -4.98
N ASP A 437 -12.44 2.05 -4.25
CA ASP A 437 -12.92 0.80 -3.67
C ASP A 437 -13.99 1.00 -2.57
N ARG A 438 -13.88 2.05 -1.74
CA ARG A 438 -14.92 2.44 -0.76
C ARG A 438 -16.23 2.77 -1.48
N HIS A 439 -16.13 3.52 -2.58
CA HIS A 439 -17.26 3.88 -3.45
C HIS A 439 -17.66 2.78 -4.45
N ARG A 440 -17.01 1.60 -4.38
CA ARG A 440 -17.27 0.42 -5.22
C ARG A 440 -17.16 0.66 -6.72
N VAL A 441 -16.34 1.61 -7.12
CA VAL A 441 -16.07 1.95 -8.53
C VAL A 441 -15.06 0.96 -9.11
N ARG A 442 -15.45 0.30 -10.20
CA ARG A 442 -14.59 -0.67 -10.90
C ARG A 442 -14.28 -0.32 -12.35
N ARG A 443 -14.97 0.68 -12.88
CA ARG A 443 -14.83 1.19 -14.24
C ARG A 443 -15.12 2.67 -14.21
N ILE A 444 -14.38 3.42 -15.03
CA ILE A 444 -14.57 4.83 -15.29
C ILE A 444 -14.91 4.96 -16.77
N ASP A 445 -16.00 5.64 -17.10
CA ASP A 445 -16.36 5.88 -18.48
C ASP A 445 -15.61 7.09 -19.04
N LEU A 446 -15.41 8.11 -18.19
CA LEU A 446 -14.68 9.32 -18.52
C LEU A 446 -13.74 9.75 -17.38
N LEU A 447 -12.44 9.83 -17.67
CA LEU A 447 -11.46 10.50 -16.82
C LEU A 447 -11.18 11.89 -17.41
N ILE A 448 -11.30 12.95 -16.61
CA ILE A 448 -10.93 14.31 -16.98
C ILE A 448 -9.70 14.68 -16.16
N VAL A 449 -8.59 14.97 -16.84
CA VAL A 449 -7.38 15.48 -16.17
C VAL A 449 -7.33 16.98 -16.37
N THR A 450 -7.29 17.73 -15.27
CA THR A 450 -7.30 19.19 -15.30
C THR A 450 -5.96 19.73 -15.78
N HIS A 451 -4.86 19.32 -15.15
CA HIS A 451 -3.48 19.70 -15.48
C HIS A 451 -2.47 18.63 -15.00
N GLY A 452 -1.18 18.90 -15.12
CA GLY A 452 -0.10 17.91 -14.97
C GLY A 452 0.52 17.78 -13.59
N ASP A 453 0.04 18.49 -12.57
CA ASP A 453 0.70 18.48 -11.26
C ASP A 453 0.45 17.17 -10.50
N VAL A 454 1.42 16.81 -9.67
CA VAL A 454 1.47 15.50 -9.01
C VAL A 454 0.23 15.26 -8.16
N ASP A 455 -0.31 16.27 -7.52
CA ASP A 455 -1.51 16.21 -6.70
C ASP A 455 -2.82 16.08 -7.50
N HIS A 456 -2.74 16.07 -8.84
CA HIS A 456 -3.85 15.81 -9.75
C HIS A 456 -3.63 14.53 -10.59
N VAL A 457 -2.39 14.22 -11.01
CA VAL A 457 -2.07 13.05 -11.87
C VAL A 457 -1.28 11.94 -11.17
N GLY A 458 -0.85 12.13 -9.93
CA GLY A 458 -0.03 11.16 -9.21
C GLY A 458 -0.73 9.81 -8.98
N GLY A 459 -2.06 9.79 -8.96
CA GLY A 459 -2.89 8.62 -8.74
C GLY A 459 -3.25 7.81 -9.99
N LEU A 460 -2.77 8.16 -11.19
CA LEU A 460 -3.16 7.50 -12.45
C LEU A 460 -3.05 5.97 -12.42
N GLU A 461 -1.99 5.40 -11.82
CA GLU A 461 -1.83 3.95 -11.71
C GLU A 461 -2.87 3.28 -10.79
N GLY A 462 -3.54 4.05 -9.94
CA GLY A 462 -4.63 3.62 -9.07
C GLY A 462 -5.98 3.54 -9.77
N VAL A 463 -6.11 4.16 -10.95
CA VAL A 463 -7.33 4.16 -11.75
C VAL A 463 -7.63 2.73 -12.23
N PRO A 464 -8.88 2.22 -12.13
CA PRO A 464 -9.27 0.93 -12.67
C PRO A 464 -9.35 0.99 -14.21
N SER A 465 -10.27 0.25 -14.84
CA SER A 465 -10.47 0.41 -16.29
C SER A 465 -11.08 1.77 -16.61
N VAL A 466 -10.54 2.46 -17.62
CA VAL A 466 -11.11 3.71 -18.15
C VAL A 466 -11.38 3.59 -19.66
N GLU A 467 -12.51 4.11 -20.13
CA GLU A 467 -12.86 4.10 -21.55
C GLU A 467 -12.33 5.32 -22.30
N THR A 468 -12.58 6.53 -21.79
CA THR A 468 -12.17 7.79 -22.41
C THR A 468 -11.44 8.69 -21.42
N VAL A 469 -10.37 9.36 -21.88
CA VAL A 469 -9.61 10.36 -21.13
C VAL A 469 -9.69 11.71 -21.84
N TRP A 470 -10.04 12.77 -21.12
CA TRP A 470 -9.96 14.15 -21.58
C TRP A 470 -8.76 14.84 -20.96
N VAL A 471 -8.02 15.55 -21.79
CA VAL A 471 -6.89 16.39 -21.39
C VAL A 471 -7.06 17.80 -21.98
N PRO A 472 -6.49 18.85 -21.38
CA PRO A 472 -6.62 20.22 -21.89
C PRO A 472 -6.06 20.38 -23.32
N GLU A 473 -6.73 21.18 -24.17
CA GLU A 473 -6.26 21.50 -25.53
C GLU A 473 -4.94 22.28 -25.55
N HIS A 474 -4.75 23.18 -24.58
CA HIS A 474 -3.66 24.14 -24.61
C HIS A 474 -2.46 23.76 -23.73
N THR A 475 -2.50 22.61 -23.06
CA THR A 475 -1.45 22.12 -22.16
C THR A 475 -1.09 20.69 -22.56
N GLU A 476 0.19 20.44 -22.85
CA GLU A 476 0.66 19.10 -23.22
C GLU A 476 0.86 18.23 -21.98
N LEU A 477 0.24 17.04 -21.95
CA LEU A 477 0.35 16.09 -20.85
C LEU A 477 0.89 14.73 -21.36
N PRO A 478 2.16 14.67 -21.82
CA PRO A 478 2.69 13.49 -22.51
C PRO A 478 2.63 12.21 -21.67
N ASP A 479 2.82 12.33 -20.36
CA ASP A 479 2.76 11.18 -19.44
C ASP A 479 1.35 10.59 -19.33
N VAL A 480 0.33 11.46 -19.28
CA VAL A 480 -1.09 11.06 -19.26
C VAL A 480 -1.48 10.43 -20.59
N GLU A 481 -1.06 11.03 -21.71
CA GLU A 481 -1.32 10.54 -23.07
C GLU A 481 -0.68 9.16 -23.30
N ALA A 482 0.57 8.98 -22.84
CA ALA A 482 1.29 7.71 -22.90
C ALA A 482 0.63 6.64 -22.02
N TRP A 483 0.28 6.99 -20.78
CA TRP A 483 -0.45 6.11 -19.86
C TRP A 483 -1.78 5.65 -20.43
N ALA A 484 -2.61 6.57 -20.95
CA ALA A 484 -3.91 6.27 -21.54
C ALA A 484 -3.77 5.32 -22.74
N THR A 485 -2.76 5.55 -23.59
CA THR A 485 -2.44 4.69 -24.72
C THR A 485 -2.00 3.29 -24.27
N GLN A 486 -1.16 3.21 -23.23
CA GLN A 486 -0.66 1.95 -22.67
C GLN A 486 -1.77 1.05 -22.15
N ILE A 487 -2.79 1.63 -21.50
CA ILE A 487 -3.94 0.87 -20.97
C ILE A 487 -5.04 0.64 -22.01
N GLY A 488 -4.87 1.16 -23.23
CA GLY A 488 -5.82 1.01 -24.34
C GLY A 488 -7.07 1.91 -24.22
N ALA A 489 -7.01 2.98 -23.43
CA ALA A 489 -8.08 3.96 -23.32
C ALA A 489 -8.07 4.91 -24.53
N ARG A 490 -9.24 5.38 -24.95
CA ARG A 490 -9.32 6.47 -25.92
C ARG A 490 -8.98 7.77 -25.20
N TRP A 491 -8.22 8.66 -25.82
CA TRP A 491 -8.01 9.99 -25.26
C TRP A 491 -8.19 11.06 -26.33
N ARG A 492 -8.62 12.24 -25.90
CA ARG A 492 -8.73 13.43 -26.76
C ARG A 492 -8.42 14.68 -25.96
N ARG A 493 -7.95 15.70 -26.67
CA ARG A 493 -7.87 17.04 -26.14
C ARG A 493 -9.24 17.71 -26.18
N VAL A 494 -9.53 18.57 -25.19
CA VAL A 494 -10.83 19.25 -25.07
C VAL A 494 -10.68 20.75 -24.95
N GLU A 495 -11.60 21.45 -25.63
CA GLU A 495 -11.71 22.90 -25.68
C GLU A 495 -13.05 23.37 -25.09
N ILE A 496 -13.18 24.68 -24.86
CA ILE A 496 -14.42 25.29 -24.35
C ILE A 496 -15.61 24.89 -25.23
N GLY A 497 -16.73 24.51 -24.58
CA GLY A 497 -17.95 24.04 -25.23
C GLY A 497 -17.95 22.55 -25.58
N THR A 498 -16.87 21.82 -25.28
CA THR A 498 -16.88 20.36 -25.32
C THR A 498 -17.86 19.84 -24.26
N THR A 499 -18.84 19.03 -24.68
CA THR A 499 -19.87 18.50 -23.80
C THR A 499 -19.94 16.98 -23.80
N VAL A 500 -20.42 16.41 -22.69
CA VAL A 500 -20.88 15.03 -22.59
C VAL A 500 -22.16 15.00 -21.76
N ALA A 501 -23.11 14.17 -22.16
CA ALA A 501 -24.36 13.97 -21.43
C ALA A 501 -24.58 12.48 -21.18
N ALA A 502 -25.03 12.14 -19.97
CA ALA A 502 -25.38 10.79 -19.55
C ALA A 502 -26.58 10.85 -18.62
N GLY A 503 -27.70 10.23 -19.00
CA GLY A 503 -28.94 10.32 -18.21
C GLY A 503 -29.38 11.78 -18.01
N GLU A 504 -29.50 12.20 -16.75
CA GLU A 504 -29.84 13.57 -16.35
C GLU A 504 -28.61 14.48 -16.17
N LEU A 505 -27.40 13.93 -16.29
CA LEU A 505 -26.12 14.62 -16.09
C LEU A 505 -25.60 15.21 -17.39
N THR A 506 -25.18 16.48 -17.36
CA THR A 506 -24.43 17.15 -18.43
C THR A 506 -23.14 17.74 -17.86
N ILE A 507 -22.02 17.52 -18.55
CA ILE A 507 -20.72 18.12 -18.24
C ILE A 507 -20.29 18.94 -19.45
N GLU A 508 -19.93 20.20 -19.21
CA GLU A 508 -19.44 21.14 -20.21
C GLU A 508 -18.08 21.71 -19.80
N VAL A 509 -17.16 21.79 -20.75
CA VAL A 509 -15.83 22.40 -20.55
C VAL A 509 -15.96 23.92 -20.69
N MET A 510 -15.57 24.65 -19.65
CA MET A 510 -15.62 26.12 -19.57
C MET A 510 -14.24 26.78 -19.74
N GLY A 511 -13.16 26.03 -19.62
CA GLY A 511 -11.78 26.49 -19.77
C GLY A 511 -10.79 25.33 -19.99
N PRO A 512 -9.54 25.61 -20.39
CA PRO A 512 -8.93 26.94 -20.52
C PRO A 512 -9.26 27.63 -21.86
N ALA A 513 -9.36 28.98 -21.84
CA ALA A 513 -9.68 29.78 -23.04
C ALA A 513 -8.51 29.94 -24.04
N ARG A 514 -7.28 29.73 -23.56
CA ARG A 514 -6.04 29.89 -24.32
C ARG A 514 -4.91 29.17 -23.58
N ARG A 515 -3.72 29.16 -24.18
CA ARG A 515 -2.50 28.74 -23.48
C ARG A 515 -2.09 29.78 -22.44
N TYR A 516 -1.80 29.32 -21.23
CA TYR A 516 -1.27 30.13 -20.14
C TYR A 516 0.20 29.80 -19.86
N ALA A 517 0.84 30.64 -19.05
CA ALA A 517 2.24 30.42 -18.64
C ALA A 517 2.36 29.50 -17.42
N SER A 518 1.35 29.50 -16.55
CA SER A 518 1.20 28.60 -15.42
C SER A 518 0.44 27.36 -15.88
N ASP A 519 0.89 26.17 -15.47
CA ASP A 519 0.17 24.92 -15.75
C ASP A 519 -1.17 24.89 -15.01
N ASN A 520 -1.24 25.51 -13.82
CA ASN A 520 -2.47 25.69 -13.03
C ASN A 520 -3.54 26.48 -13.79
N ASP A 521 -3.17 27.61 -14.39
CA ASP A 521 -4.08 28.40 -15.25
C ASP A 521 -4.49 27.62 -16.52
N GLY A 522 -3.73 26.60 -16.90
CA GLY A 522 -4.05 25.66 -17.97
C GLY A 522 -5.05 24.57 -17.59
N SER A 523 -5.59 24.59 -16.36
CA SER A 523 -6.54 23.59 -15.87
C SER A 523 -7.81 23.54 -16.72
N VAL A 524 -8.28 22.33 -17.00
CA VAL A 524 -9.64 22.11 -17.51
C VAL A 524 -10.64 22.53 -16.44
N VAL A 525 -11.50 23.49 -16.76
CA VAL A 525 -12.61 23.92 -15.89
C VAL A 525 -13.87 23.29 -16.44
N ILE A 526 -14.68 22.64 -15.59
CA ILE A 526 -15.94 22.04 -16.00
C ILE A 526 -17.12 22.53 -15.18
N GLN A 527 -18.24 22.73 -15.87
CA GLN A 527 -19.54 22.92 -15.26
C GLN A 527 -20.33 21.62 -15.40
N LEU A 528 -20.80 21.13 -14.27
CA LEU A 528 -21.69 19.99 -14.17
C LEU A 528 -23.10 20.48 -13.90
N SER A 529 -24.08 19.97 -14.64
CA SER A 529 -25.49 20.31 -14.50
C SER A 529 -26.33 19.04 -14.46
N VAL A 530 -27.34 19.01 -13.59
CA VAL A 530 -28.33 17.92 -13.52
C VAL A 530 -29.73 18.48 -13.77
N VAL A 531 -30.58 17.75 -14.48
CA VAL A 531 -31.98 18.15 -14.71
C VAL A 531 -32.69 18.40 -13.38
N ASP A 532 -33.25 19.60 -13.21
CA ASP A 532 -33.91 20.06 -11.97
C ASP A 532 -33.03 20.00 -10.70
N GLY A 533 -31.72 19.90 -10.85
CA GLY A 533 -30.72 19.82 -9.79
C GLY A 533 -29.78 21.04 -9.74
N PRO A 534 -28.78 21.02 -8.83
CA PRO A 534 -27.81 22.10 -8.72
C PRO A 534 -26.82 22.09 -9.88
N THR A 535 -26.29 23.27 -10.17
CA THR A 535 -25.11 23.48 -11.01
C THR A 535 -23.85 23.43 -10.16
N VAL A 536 -22.82 22.72 -10.63
CA VAL A 536 -21.56 22.56 -9.91
C VAL A 536 -20.40 23.03 -10.79
N LEU A 537 -19.52 23.86 -10.23
CA LEU A 537 -18.29 24.29 -10.88
C LEU A 537 -17.09 23.56 -10.28
N LEU A 538 -16.36 22.84 -11.12
CA LEU A 538 -15.07 22.23 -10.77
C LEU A 538 -13.97 23.00 -11.50
N ALA A 539 -13.24 23.82 -10.75
CA ALA A 539 -12.33 24.82 -11.30
C ALA A 539 -10.88 24.35 -11.43
N GLY A 540 -10.54 23.14 -10.94
CA GLY A 540 -9.16 22.68 -10.83
C GLY A 540 -8.30 23.72 -10.11
N ASP A 541 -7.09 23.97 -10.61
CA ASP A 541 -6.15 24.89 -9.96
C ASP A 541 -6.11 26.27 -10.62
N VAL A 542 -7.11 26.64 -11.42
CA VAL A 542 -7.11 27.93 -12.14
C VAL A 542 -6.85 29.09 -11.18
N GLU A 543 -5.87 29.93 -11.54
CA GLU A 543 -5.44 31.07 -10.73
C GLU A 543 -6.03 32.36 -11.29
N ARG A 544 -5.63 33.48 -10.69
CA ARG A 544 -6.15 34.81 -11.02
C ARG A 544 -6.19 35.15 -12.51
N VAL A 545 -5.24 34.66 -13.32
CA VAL A 545 -5.18 35.03 -14.74
C VAL A 545 -6.23 34.27 -15.54
N ALA A 546 -6.34 32.95 -15.37
CA ALA A 546 -7.37 32.16 -16.04
C ALA A 546 -8.78 32.49 -15.55
N GLN A 547 -8.95 32.75 -14.24
CA GLN A 547 -10.26 33.10 -13.65
C GLN A 547 -10.88 34.36 -14.27
N ARG A 548 -10.08 35.32 -14.72
CA ARG A 548 -10.57 36.53 -15.39
C ARG A 548 -11.03 36.30 -16.82
N ASP A 549 -10.55 35.24 -17.45
CA ASP A 549 -10.90 34.85 -18.81
C ASP A 549 -12.11 33.88 -18.80
N LEU A 550 -12.54 33.39 -17.62
CA LEU A 550 -13.77 32.60 -17.47
C LEU A 550 -15.02 33.48 -17.60
N PRO A 551 -16.12 32.94 -18.15
CA PRO A 551 -17.40 33.64 -18.12
C PRO A 551 -17.86 33.89 -16.68
N LEU A 552 -18.79 34.84 -16.50
CA LEU A 552 -19.52 34.95 -15.24
C LEU A 552 -20.37 33.69 -15.08
N LEU A 553 -20.10 32.94 -14.01
CA LEU A 553 -20.76 31.69 -13.66
C LEU A 553 -21.47 31.90 -12.32
N ASP A 554 -22.68 31.37 -12.19
CA ASP A 554 -23.45 31.40 -10.94
C ASP A 554 -23.72 29.96 -10.47
N PRO A 555 -22.67 29.22 -10.01
CA PRO A 555 -22.84 27.82 -9.63
C PRO A 555 -23.42 27.68 -8.22
N ASP A 556 -24.37 26.78 -8.05
CA ASP A 556 -24.92 26.45 -6.73
C ASP A 556 -23.85 25.85 -5.80
N VAL A 557 -22.92 25.08 -6.36
CA VAL A 557 -21.80 24.44 -5.65
C VAL A 557 -20.48 24.71 -6.38
N VAL A 558 -19.42 25.05 -5.64
CA VAL A 558 -18.08 25.18 -6.22
C VAL A 558 -17.07 24.31 -5.48
N LEU A 559 -16.24 23.57 -6.21
CA LEU A 559 -14.96 23.11 -5.68
C LEU A 559 -13.99 24.26 -5.81
N VAL A 560 -13.65 24.87 -4.67
CA VAL A 560 -12.82 26.08 -4.60
C VAL A 560 -11.47 25.77 -5.25
N PRO A 561 -11.01 26.60 -6.20
CA PRO A 561 -9.83 26.28 -6.98
C PRO A 561 -8.56 26.21 -6.13
N HIS A 562 -7.60 25.41 -6.60
CA HIS A 562 -6.24 25.32 -6.06
C HIS A 562 -6.25 25.06 -4.55
N HIS A 563 -7.09 24.11 -4.11
CA HIS A 563 -7.22 23.69 -2.70
C HIS A 563 -7.59 24.84 -1.74
N GLY A 564 -8.10 25.96 -2.27
CA GLY A 564 -8.34 27.19 -1.52
C GLY A 564 -7.08 28.06 -1.28
N ALA A 565 -6.09 28.00 -2.17
CA ALA A 565 -4.89 28.83 -2.11
C ALA A 565 -5.18 30.34 -2.25
N ALA A 566 -4.23 31.17 -1.83
CA ALA A 566 -4.32 32.64 -1.98
C ALA A 566 -4.06 33.13 -3.42
N THR A 567 -3.85 32.21 -4.36
CA THR A 567 -3.56 32.47 -5.79
C THR A 567 -4.81 32.83 -6.60
N SER A 568 -6.01 32.55 -6.07
CA SER A 568 -7.26 32.95 -6.70
C SER A 568 -7.41 34.48 -6.84
N ASP A 569 -8.25 34.90 -7.77
CA ASP A 569 -8.82 36.24 -7.81
C ASP A 569 -9.98 36.31 -6.82
N MET A 570 -9.74 36.98 -5.69
CA MET A 570 -10.75 37.13 -4.64
C MET A 570 -12.00 37.87 -5.14
N ALA A 571 -11.86 38.77 -6.13
CA ALA A 571 -13.01 39.47 -6.69
C ALA A 571 -13.87 38.55 -7.55
N TRP A 572 -13.23 37.62 -8.28
CA TRP A 572 -13.95 36.56 -9.02
C TRP A 572 -14.67 35.64 -8.03
N LEU A 573 -13.96 35.14 -7.02
CA LEU A 573 -14.54 34.20 -6.03
C LEU A 573 -15.70 34.82 -5.24
N SER A 574 -15.57 36.07 -4.79
CA SER A 574 -16.64 36.81 -4.09
C SER A 574 -17.80 37.22 -4.99
N GLY A 575 -17.61 37.16 -6.31
CA GLY A 575 -18.61 37.53 -7.31
C GLY A 575 -19.49 36.37 -7.76
N LEU A 576 -19.17 35.12 -7.39
CA LEU A 576 -19.97 33.94 -7.69
C LEU A 576 -21.15 33.84 -6.72
N ASP A 577 -22.35 33.54 -7.23
CA ASP A 577 -23.52 33.23 -6.39
C ASP A 577 -23.47 31.78 -5.90
N ILE A 578 -22.66 31.52 -4.86
CA ILE A 578 -22.38 30.17 -4.34
C ILE A 578 -23.32 29.81 -3.19
N GLY A 579 -24.00 28.66 -3.28
CA GLY A 579 -24.77 28.07 -2.17
C GLY A 579 -23.95 27.14 -1.26
N LEU A 580 -22.91 26.50 -1.79
CA LEU A 580 -22.00 25.61 -1.06
C LEU A 580 -20.56 25.66 -1.63
N ALA A 581 -19.57 25.84 -0.76
CA ALA A 581 -18.16 25.74 -1.12
C ALA A 581 -17.53 24.44 -0.62
N LEU A 582 -16.87 23.70 -1.51
CA LEU A 582 -16.12 22.50 -1.21
C LEU A 582 -14.63 22.80 -1.34
N ILE A 583 -13.81 22.23 -0.46
CA ILE A 583 -12.35 22.39 -0.52
C ILE A 583 -11.73 21.00 -0.33
N SER A 584 -10.95 20.56 -1.32
CA SER A 584 -10.05 19.42 -1.14
C SER A 584 -8.74 19.92 -0.55
N ALA A 585 -8.34 19.40 0.61
CA ALA A 585 -7.05 19.70 1.22
C ALA A 585 -6.64 18.57 2.16
N GLY A 586 -5.32 18.42 2.36
CA GLY A 586 -4.80 17.46 3.34
C GLY A 586 -4.79 18.02 4.77
N ARG A 587 -5.07 17.17 5.78
CA ARG A 587 -5.08 17.55 7.22
C ARG A 587 -3.80 18.19 7.73
N ASP A 588 -2.67 17.74 7.23
CA ASP A 588 -1.35 18.27 7.58
C ASP A 588 -0.65 18.85 6.33
N ASN A 589 -1.42 19.48 5.42
CA ASN A 589 -0.85 20.02 4.20
C ASN A 589 0.18 21.12 4.49
N PRO A 590 1.39 21.07 3.88
CA PRO A 590 2.47 22.00 4.19
C PRO A 590 2.27 23.39 3.58
N TYR A 591 1.28 23.54 2.69
CA TYR A 591 1.01 24.77 1.94
C TYR A 591 0.18 25.77 2.75
N GLY A 592 -0.43 25.33 3.85
CA GLY A 592 -1.30 26.18 4.68
C GLY A 592 -2.64 26.46 4.00
N HIS A 593 -3.12 25.53 3.18
CA HIS A 593 -4.41 25.60 2.51
C HIS A 593 -5.54 25.04 3.41
N PRO A 594 -6.77 25.59 3.31
CA PRO A 594 -7.12 26.80 2.57
C PRO A 594 -6.59 28.08 3.24
N ALA A 595 -6.25 29.09 2.42
CA ALA A 595 -5.76 30.37 2.90
C ALA A 595 -6.88 31.23 3.51
N THR A 596 -6.56 32.00 4.57
CA THR A 596 -7.53 32.86 5.25
C THR A 596 -8.22 33.86 4.31
N VAL A 597 -7.46 34.47 3.40
CA VAL A 597 -8.01 35.43 2.42
C VAL A 597 -9.02 34.80 1.46
N THR A 598 -8.85 33.51 1.15
CA THR A 598 -9.77 32.76 0.28
C THR A 598 -11.06 32.45 1.02
N LEU A 599 -10.97 32.02 2.28
CA LEU A 599 -12.15 31.83 3.14
C LEU A 599 -12.93 33.14 3.35
N GLU A 600 -12.22 34.25 3.54
CA GLU A 600 -12.84 35.58 3.66
C GLU A 600 -13.55 36.00 2.36
N ALA A 601 -13.01 35.63 1.19
CA ALA A 601 -13.63 35.93 -0.11
C ALA A 601 -14.87 35.08 -0.41
N ILE A 602 -14.92 33.83 0.08
CA ILE A 602 -16.11 32.97 -0.01
C ILE A 602 -17.26 33.52 0.86
N GLY A 603 -16.93 34.16 1.99
CA GLY A 603 -17.91 34.80 2.87
C GLY A 603 -18.66 33.80 3.77
N ASP A 604 -19.93 34.08 4.05
CA ASP A 604 -20.76 33.32 5.02
C ASP A 604 -21.40 32.05 4.43
N VAL A 605 -20.95 31.61 3.25
CA VAL A 605 -21.42 30.38 2.59
C VAL A 605 -20.93 29.15 3.38
N PRO A 606 -21.72 28.06 3.50
CA PRO A 606 -21.23 26.80 4.07
C PRO A 606 -19.98 26.30 3.35
N VAL A 607 -18.95 25.95 4.12
CA VAL A 607 -17.68 25.41 3.61
C VAL A 607 -17.48 24.00 4.15
N CYS A 608 -17.45 22.99 3.28
CA CYS A 608 -17.06 21.63 3.64
C CYS A 608 -15.63 21.34 3.15
N ARG A 609 -14.85 20.61 3.95
CA ARG A 609 -13.43 20.33 3.67
C ARG A 609 -13.07 18.87 3.87
N THR A 610 -12.29 18.28 2.96
CA THR A 610 -11.90 16.87 3.05
C THR A 610 -10.99 16.57 4.24
N ASP A 611 -10.11 17.50 4.63
CA ASP A 611 -9.23 17.32 5.79
C ASP A 611 -9.97 17.18 7.14
N LEU A 612 -11.16 17.77 7.23
CA LEU A 612 -12.01 17.74 8.42
C LEU A 612 -13.04 16.62 8.38
N HIS A 613 -13.60 16.33 7.21
CA HIS A 613 -14.79 15.47 7.08
C HIS A 613 -14.55 14.17 6.30
N GLY A 614 -13.37 13.96 5.71
CA GLY A 614 -13.11 12.82 4.83
C GLY A 614 -13.72 13.05 3.44
N ASP A 615 -14.27 11.98 2.84
CA ASP A 615 -14.95 12.08 1.54
C ASP A 615 -16.17 13.02 1.68
N LEU A 616 -16.32 14.00 0.78
CA LEU A 616 -17.46 14.92 0.75
C LEU A 616 -18.45 14.48 -0.32
N VAL A 617 -19.64 14.00 0.09
CA VAL A 617 -20.66 13.51 -0.83
C VAL A 617 -21.75 14.56 -1.03
N VAL A 618 -21.94 14.99 -2.28
CA VAL A 618 -23.00 15.88 -2.73
C VAL A 618 -24.01 15.10 -3.55
N VAL A 619 -25.24 15.03 -3.04
CA VAL A 619 -26.37 14.46 -3.76
C VAL A 619 -26.90 15.51 -4.74
N LEU A 620 -26.81 15.23 -6.04
CA LEU A 620 -27.23 16.16 -7.09
C LEU A 620 -28.73 15.98 -7.40
N ALA A 621 -29.55 16.11 -6.36
CA ALA A 621 -31.00 16.07 -6.44
C ALA A 621 -31.59 17.48 -6.23
N THR A 622 -32.92 17.61 -6.33
CA THR A 622 -33.65 18.89 -6.19
C THR A 622 -33.15 19.70 -4.97
N PRO A 623 -33.05 21.04 -5.09
CA PRO A 623 -32.37 21.90 -4.12
C PRO A 623 -33.17 22.00 -2.81
N SER A 624 -33.05 21.00 -1.95
CA SER A 624 -33.40 21.07 -0.54
C SER A 624 -32.12 20.90 0.26
N ALA A 625 -31.80 21.92 1.06
CA ALA A 625 -30.67 22.07 1.99
C ALA A 625 -29.51 21.08 1.78
N LEU A 626 -28.35 21.59 1.37
CA LEU A 626 -27.08 20.85 1.27
C LEU A 626 -26.35 20.88 2.65
N PRO A 627 -26.53 19.90 3.57
CA PRO A 627 -25.68 19.81 4.75
C PRO A 627 -24.32 19.18 4.40
N CYS A 628 -23.28 19.54 5.17
CA CYS A 628 -22.03 18.78 5.19
C CYS A 628 -22.25 17.47 5.97
N ASP A 629 -22.68 16.41 5.30
CA ASP A 629 -22.62 15.05 5.86
C ASP A 629 -21.31 14.39 5.40
N GLY A 630 -20.48 13.96 6.36
CA GLY A 630 -19.26 13.16 6.12
C GLY A 630 -19.51 11.67 6.42
N ASP A 631 -18.82 10.79 5.69
CA ASP A 631 -18.90 9.31 5.81
C ASP A 631 -17.98 8.70 6.89
#